data_AF-A0A7M3YMS3-F1
#
_entry.id   AF-A0A7M3YMS3-F1
#
_cell.length_a   1.000
_cell.length_b   1.000
_cell.length_c   1.000
_cell.angle_alpha   90.00
_cell.angle_beta   90.00
_cell.angle_gamma   90.00
#
_symmetry.space_group_name_H-M   'P 1'
#
loop_
_entity.id
_entity.type
_entity.pdbx_description
1 polymer ?
#
loop_
_entity_poly.entity_id
_entity_poly.type
_entity_poly.pdbx_seq_one_letter_code
_entity_poly.pdbx_strand_id
1 'polypeptide(L)'
;MQRTWLTIDTDDLRHVPSNQGHPTRSKPDSSLPPLSKQFKTGILGLKSWLQTHEMPVTLFIIADQCESDEFVHLIADLCTIFGERISIGCHGLHHRSWSAWPEDVEAFSKDIATSVSVLERHFPHHFKRWFRAPAGYIASWMIPTLVEHSFVVDSSINPSWLVNSKYGKGESWKTVQSTVEESTMIERPWKTRLSLPTCGPAQHILGLRWNARRSWSQLPPPLRVNEIDLVENPQIDLETIYWHVLDHARRNGTWKPQIKGL
;
A
#
# COMPACT_ATOMS: atom_id res chain seq x y z
N MET A 1 4.53 -15.46 -17.85
CA MET A 1 3.82 -16.20 -16.78
C MET A 1 3.22 -15.16 -15.86
N GLN A 2 1.92 -15.23 -15.58
CA GLN A 2 1.26 -14.26 -14.71
C GLN A 2 1.43 -14.64 -13.24
N ARG A 3 1.71 -13.67 -12.38
CA ARG A 3 1.89 -13.85 -10.93
C ARG A 3 1.06 -12.83 -10.15
N THR A 4 0.93 -13.04 -8.84
CA THR A 4 0.27 -12.08 -7.95
C THR A 4 1.26 -11.48 -6.96
N TRP A 5 1.23 -10.15 -6.85
CA TRP A 5 1.98 -9.41 -5.83
C TRP A 5 1.07 -9.09 -4.63
N LEU A 6 1.45 -9.61 -3.46
CA LEU A 6 0.72 -9.47 -2.21
C LEU A 6 1.23 -8.26 -1.44
N THR A 7 0.38 -7.25 -1.25
CA THR A 7 0.80 -5.99 -0.61
C THR A 7 -0.14 -5.58 0.51
N ILE A 8 0.36 -4.93 1.55
CA ILE A 8 -0.41 -4.56 2.74
C ILE A 8 -0.10 -3.11 3.10
N ASP A 9 -1.13 -2.30 3.28
CA ASP A 9 -0.99 -0.94 3.80
C ASP A 9 -1.13 -0.97 5.33
N THR A 10 -0.23 -0.30 6.03
CA THR A 10 -0.20 -0.30 7.50
C THR A 10 -1.09 0.75 8.14
N ASP A 11 -2.10 1.26 7.41
CA ASP A 11 -3.09 2.20 7.92
C ASP A 11 -3.62 1.79 9.29
N ASP A 12 -3.43 2.64 10.29
CA ASP A 12 -4.10 2.56 11.58
C ASP A 12 -5.30 3.53 11.63
N LEU A 13 -6.06 3.50 12.72
CA LEU A 13 -7.24 4.34 12.95
C LEU A 13 -6.92 5.83 12.83
N ARG A 14 -5.71 6.27 13.20
CA ARG A 14 -5.30 7.67 13.03
C ARG A 14 -5.05 8.05 11.58
N HIS A 15 -4.68 7.08 10.74
CA HIS A 15 -4.26 7.31 9.35
C HIS A 15 -5.41 7.27 8.37
N VAL A 16 -6.59 6.75 8.74
CA VAL A 16 -7.72 6.74 7.82
C VAL A 16 -8.07 8.17 7.35
N PRO A 17 -8.50 8.37 6.08
CA PRO A 17 -8.76 9.72 5.55
C PRO A 17 -9.78 10.56 6.33
N SER A 18 -10.68 9.93 7.08
CA SER A 18 -11.62 10.63 7.96
C SER A 18 -10.97 11.21 9.21
N ASN A 19 -9.76 10.77 9.57
CA ASN A 19 -9.01 11.28 10.70
C ASN A 19 -7.84 12.18 10.27
N GLN A 20 -7.10 11.80 9.23
CA GLN A 20 -5.88 12.51 8.81
C GLN A 20 -5.70 12.51 7.28
N GLY A 21 -4.99 13.52 6.78
CA GLY A 21 -4.41 13.53 5.42
C GLY A 21 -5.27 14.08 4.28
N HIS A 22 -6.60 14.13 4.41
CA HIS A 22 -7.50 14.58 3.35
C HIS A 22 -8.15 15.95 3.68
N PRO A 23 -8.12 16.95 2.78
CA PRO A 23 -8.44 18.35 3.12
C PRO A 23 -9.87 18.57 3.63
N THR A 24 -10.84 17.83 3.11
CA THR A 24 -12.27 18.02 3.44
C THR A 24 -12.90 16.88 4.25
N ARG A 25 -12.17 15.79 4.47
CA ARG A 25 -12.69 14.58 5.12
C ARG A 25 -12.11 14.39 6.51
N SER A 26 -10.88 14.85 6.73
CA SER A 26 -10.18 14.63 7.99
C SER A 26 -10.78 15.48 9.10
N LYS A 27 -11.10 14.80 10.21
CA LYS A 27 -11.50 15.36 11.49
C LYS A 27 -10.65 14.66 12.55
N PRO A 28 -9.47 15.20 12.87
CA PRO A 28 -8.53 14.54 13.77
C PRO A 28 -9.15 14.28 15.14
N ASP A 29 -9.10 13.03 15.57
CA ASP A 29 -9.44 12.59 16.91
C ASP A 29 -8.16 12.48 17.75
N SER A 30 -7.93 13.47 18.61
CA SER A 30 -6.77 13.52 19.50
C SER A 30 -6.80 12.47 20.62
N SER A 31 -7.90 11.75 20.79
CA SER A 31 -8.00 10.65 21.76
C SER A 31 -7.42 9.34 21.24
N LEU A 32 -7.15 9.23 19.94
CA LEU A 32 -6.57 8.03 19.35
C LEU A 32 -5.12 7.85 19.84
N PRO A 33 -4.75 6.63 20.26
CA PRO A 33 -3.38 6.34 20.65
C PRO A 33 -2.46 6.37 19.42
N PRO A 34 -1.13 6.51 19.62
CA PRO A 34 -0.16 6.38 18.53
C PRO A 34 -0.25 5.06 17.77
N LEU A 35 -0.62 3.98 18.47
CA LEU A 35 -0.84 2.64 17.92
C LEU A 35 -2.10 2.02 18.54
N SER A 36 -3.10 1.69 17.72
CA SER A 36 -4.37 1.16 18.21
C SER A 36 -4.32 -0.31 18.60
N LYS A 37 -5.20 -0.72 19.50
CA LYS A 37 -5.37 -2.15 19.84
C LYS A 37 -5.81 -2.98 18.62
N GLN A 38 -6.59 -2.38 17.72
CA GLN A 38 -7.06 -3.00 16.49
C GLN A 38 -5.89 -3.28 15.55
N PHE A 39 -4.99 -2.32 15.36
CA PHE A 39 -3.79 -2.52 14.56
C PHE A 39 -2.90 -3.62 15.12
N LYS A 40 -2.65 -3.60 16.45
CA LYS A 40 -1.87 -4.65 17.12
C LYS A 40 -2.48 -6.05 16.91
N THR A 41 -3.79 -6.16 17.06
CA THR A 41 -4.53 -7.39 16.77
C THR A 41 -4.38 -7.81 15.31
N GLY A 42 -4.42 -6.84 14.38
CA GLY A 42 -4.19 -7.07 12.95
C GLY A 42 -2.79 -7.61 12.66
N ILE A 43 -1.73 -6.98 13.19
CA ILE A 43 -0.34 -7.41 12.97
C ILE A 43 -0.06 -8.80 13.58
N LEU A 44 -0.56 -9.10 14.78
CA LEU A 44 -0.41 -10.44 15.38
C LEU A 44 -1.15 -11.52 14.57
N GLY A 45 -2.29 -11.15 13.99
CA GLY A 45 -2.99 -11.97 13.02
C GLY A 45 -2.18 -12.20 11.75
N LEU A 46 -1.54 -11.16 11.22
CA LEU A 46 -0.71 -11.22 10.03
C LEU A 46 0.47 -12.16 10.27
N LYS A 47 1.14 -12.03 11.42
CA LYS A 47 2.21 -12.93 11.86
C LYS A 47 1.74 -14.39 11.85
N SER A 48 0.58 -14.67 12.46
CA SER A 48 0.01 -16.03 12.48
C SER A 48 -0.30 -16.57 11.09
N TRP A 49 -0.79 -15.74 10.16
CA TRP A 49 -1.07 -16.16 8.79
C TRP A 49 0.20 -16.37 7.96
N LEU A 50 1.21 -15.53 8.12
CA LEU A 50 2.52 -15.75 7.49
C LEU A 50 3.16 -17.07 7.93
N GLN A 51 2.86 -17.59 9.12
CA GLN A 51 3.34 -18.92 9.54
C GLN A 51 2.71 -20.08 8.75
N THR A 52 1.62 -19.88 8.00
CA THR A 52 0.91 -20.97 7.32
C THR A 52 1.37 -21.20 5.88
N HIS A 53 2.28 -20.38 5.35
CA HIS A 53 2.76 -20.46 3.97
C HIS A 53 4.15 -19.82 3.82
N GLU A 54 4.77 -19.95 2.65
CA GLU A 54 6.10 -19.36 2.36
C GLU A 54 6.08 -18.16 1.40
N MET A 55 4.89 -17.70 0.99
CA MET A 55 4.79 -16.58 0.06
C MET A 55 5.21 -15.25 0.72
N PRO A 56 5.96 -14.39 -0.01
CA PRO A 56 6.36 -13.07 0.44
C PRO A 56 5.20 -12.08 0.42
N VAL A 57 5.31 -11.05 1.25
CA VAL A 57 4.41 -9.89 1.29
C VAL A 57 5.21 -8.60 1.33
N THR A 58 4.66 -7.54 0.72
CA THR A 58 5.20 -6.19 0.83
C THR A 58 4.33 -5.35 1.75
N LEU A 59 4.92 -4.73 2.77
CA LEU A 59 4.26 -3.79 3.65
C LEU A 59 4.56 -2.37 3.17
N PHE A 60 3.54 -1.59 2.83
CA PHE A 60 3.67 -0.16 2.58
C PHE A 60 3.48 0.57 3.91
N ILE A 61 4.56 1.16 4.42
CA ILE A 61 4.62 1.75 5.76
C ILE A 61 4.49 3.27 5.69
N ILE A 62 3.60 3.81 6.53
CA ILE A 62 3.49 5.24 6.78
C ILE A 62 4.60 5.61 7.76
N ALA A 63 5.54 6.45 7.34
CA ALA A 63 6.79 6.63 8.07
C ALA A 63 6.60 7.22 9.48
N ASP A 64 5.57 8.05 9.72
CA ASP A 64 5.27 8.58 11.05
C ASP A 64 4.88 7.49 12.08
N GLN A 65 4.52 6.27 11.64
CA GLN A 65 4.31 5.16 12.56
C GLN A 65 5.59 4.73 13.27
N CYS A 66 6.76 5.02 12.67
CA CYS A 66 8.06 4.72 13.27
C CYS A 66 8.41 5.65 14.45
N GLU A 67 7.60 6.68 14.72
CA GLU A 67 7.68 7.44 15.99
C GLU A 67 7.30 6.59 17.21
N SER A 68 6.58 5.48 16.98
CA SER A 68 6.23 4.51 18.03
C SER A 68 7.26 3.38 18.06
N ASP A 69 8.02 3.29 19.15
CA ASP A 69 8.92 2.14 19.39
C ASP A 69 8.15 0.81 19.33
N GLU A 70 6.92 0.76 19.86
CA GLU A 70 6.08 -0.45 19.81
C GLU A 70 5.81 -0.88 18.36
N PHE A 71 5.50 0.06 17.46
CA PHE A 71 5.32 -0.24 16.04
C PHE A 71 6.61 -0.76 15.39
N VAL A 72 7.74 -0.07 15.63
CA VAL A 72 9.04 -0.48 15.08
C VAL A 72 9.39 -1.90 15.52
N HIS A 73 9.21 -2.22 16.80
CA HIS A 73 9.45 -3.58 17.31
C HIS A 73 8.54 -4.63 16.64
N LEU A 74 7.24 -4.33 16.45
CA LEU A 74 6.32 -5.26 15.80
C LEU A 74 6.71 -5.56 14.35
N ILE A 75 7.11 -4.55 13.58
CA ILE A 75 7.54 -4.74 12.19
C ILE A 75 8.91 -5.41 12.12
N ALA A 76 9.85 -5.03 12.99
CA ALA A 76 11.18 -5.66 13.07
C ALA A 76 11.08 -7.14 13.44
N ASP A 77 10.13 -7.53 14.30
CA ASP A 77 9.85 -8.92 14.64
C ASP A 77 9.35 -9.72 13.41
N LEU A 78 8.46 -9.15 12.58
CA LEU A 78 8.07 -9.77 11.31
C LEU A 78 9.28 -9.95 10.37
N CYS A 79 10.09 -8.90 10.22
CA CYS A 79 11.29 -8.91 9.39
C CYS A 79 12.28 -10.00 9.85
N THR A 80 12.50 -10.11 11.16
CA THR A 80 13.42 -11.08 11.77
C THR A 80 12.93 -12.51 11.58
N ILE A 81 11.62 -12.75 11.77
CA ILE A 81 11.06 -14.11 11.72
C ILE A 81 10.92 -14.62 10.29
N PHE A 82 10.53 -13.75 9.35
CA PHE A 82 10.19 -14.17 7.98
C PHE A 82 11.25 -13.80 6.95
N GLY A 83 12.28 -13.01 7.31
CA GLY A 83 13.43 -12.70 6.46
C GLY A 83 13.02 -12.11 5.11
N GLU A 84 13.57 -12.66 4.03
CA GLU A 84 13.34 -12.24 2.64
C GLU A 84 11.87 -12.31 2.19
N ARG A 85 10.99 -12.93 2.98
CA ARG A 85 9.54 -12.91 2.73
C ARG A 85 8.90 -11.55 3.01
N ILE A 86 9.59 -10.64 3.68
CA ILE A 86 9.08 -9.29 3.98
C ILE A 86 9.86 -8.27 3.17
N SER A 87 9.15 -7.46 2.39
CA SER A 87 9.68 -6.22 1.83
C SER A 87 8.89 -5.03 2.37
N ILE A 88 9.53 -3.87 2.47
CA ILE A 88 8.91 -2.65 2.98
C ILE A 88 8.97 -1.56 1.91
N GLY A 89 7.81 -1.04 1.51
CA GLY A 89 7.67 0.13 0.66
C GLY A 89 7.26 1.37 1.45
N CYS A 90 7.37 2.53 0.82
CA CYS A 90 6.98 3.82 1.39
C CYS A 90 5.49 4.11 1.14
N HIS A 91 4.75 4.43 2.20
CA HIS A 91 3.36 4.89 2.15
C HIS A 91 3.22 6.37 2.52
N GLY A 92 4.26 7.17 2.26
CA GLY A 92 4.35 8.57 2.65
C GLY A 92 4.62 8.79 4.15
N LEU A 93 4.67 10.06 4.57
CA LEU A 93 5.04 10.42 5.94
C LEU A 93 3.83 10.39 6.88
N HIS A 94 2.81 11.19 6.56
CA HIS A 94 1.63 11.43 7.40
C HIS A 94 0.33 10.94 6.76
N HIS A 95 0.41 9.97 5.85
CA HIS A 95 -0.72 9.48 5.07
C HIS A 95 -1.53 10.62 4.37
N ARG A 96 -0.84 11.69 3.93
CA ARG A 96 -1.46 12.84 3.26
C ARG A 96 -1.94 12.45 1.86
N SER A 97 -3.21 12.71 1.56
CA SER A 97 -3.81 12.49 0.23
C SER A 97 -3.42 13.61 -0.74
N TRP A 98 -2.16 13.65 -1.17
CA TRP A 98 -1.54 14.77 -1.90
C TRP A 98 -2.35 15.31 -3.07
N SER A 99 -2.83 14.46 -3.97
CA SER A 99 -3.62 14.89 -5.14
C SER A 99 -4.99 15.50 -4.80
N ALA A 100 -5.46 15.39 -3.56
CA ALA A 100 -6.67 16.08 -3.10
C ALA A 100 -6.41 17.53 -2.70
N TRP A 101 -5.15 17.89 -2.42
CA TRP A 101 -4.70 19.24 -2.10
C TRP A 101 -4.28 19.97 -3.39
N PRO A 102 -4.11 21.31 -3.36
CA PRO A 102 -3.35 21.99 -4.39
C PRO A 102 -1.96 21.38 -4.54
N GLU A 103 -1.43 21.41 -5.76
CA GLU A 103 -0.07 20.97 -6.06
C GLU A 103 0.95 21.70 -5.18
N ASP A 104 1.85 20.93 -4.58
CA ASP A 104 2.88 21.40 -3.66
C ASP A 104 4.08 20.44 -3.71
N VAL A 105 4.87 20.60 -4.78
CA VAL A 105 6.02 19.76 -5.10
C VAL A 105 7.09 19.81 -3.99
N GLU A 106 7.34 20.99 -3.42
CA GLU A 106 8.37 21.19 -2.40
C GLU A 106 8.00 20.45 -1.10
N ALA A 107 6.78 20.61 -0.61
CA ALA A 107 6.36 19.91 0.60
C ALA A 107 6.26 18.40 0.36
N PHE A 108 5.80 17.96 -0.82
CA PHE A 108 5.77 16.54 -1.17
C PHE A 108 7.19 15.95 -1.18
N SER A 109 8.14 16.61 -1.84
CA SER A 109 9.53 16.20 -1.89
C SER A 109 10.16 16.10 -0.50
N LYS A 110 9.90 17.06 0.38
CA LYS A 110 10.36 17.04 1.77
C LYS A 110 9.78 15.88 2.57
N ASP A 111 8.49 15.61 2.44
CA ASP A 111 7.84 14.48 3.10
C ASP A 111 8.42 13.15 2.62
N ILE A 112 8.63 12.99 1.31
CA ILE A 112 9.23 11.80 0.72
C ILE A 112 10.67 11.59 1.21
N ALA A 113 11.50 12.63 1.22
CA ALA A 113 12.87 12.57 1.73
C ALA A 113 12.89 12.11 3.20
N THR A 114 11.98 12.65 4.01
CA THR A 114 11.84 12.30 5.42
C THR A 114 11.39 10.85 5.59
N SER A 115 10.38 10.41 4.83
CA SER A 115 9.90 9.03 4.86
C SER A 115 10.99 8.04 4.52
N VAL A 116 11.75 8.30 3.45
CA VAL A 116 12.89 7.48 3.04
C VAL A 116 13.91 7.37 4.17
N SER A 117 14.34 8.51 4.74
CA SER A 117 15.35 8.52 5.80
C SER A 117 14.92 7.71 7.03
N VAL A 118 13.64 7.81 7.40
CA VAL A 118 13.06 7.05 8.52
C VAL A 118 13.04 5.55 8.21
N LEU A 119 12.54 5.15 7.04
CA LEU A 119 12.40 3.74 6.68
C LEU A 119 13.75 3.06 6.45
N GLU A 120 14.72 3.73 5.83
CA GLU A 120 16.09 3.24 5.69
C GLU A 120 16.79 3.07 7.04
N ARG A 121 16.54 3.98 7.99
CA ARG A 121 17.11 3.88 9.34
C ARG A 121 16.57 2.67 10.11
N HIS A 122 15.25 2.45 10.07
CA HIS A 122 14.62 1.40 10.88
C HIS A 122 14.63 0.04 10.21
N PHE A 123 14.59 -0.03 8.87
CA PHE A 123 14.44 -1.28 8.13
C PHE A 123 15.40 -1.39 6.92
N PRO A 124 16.72 -1.16 7.09
CA PRO A 124 17.66 -0.99 5.98
C PRO A 124 17.73 -2.18 5.01
N HIS A 125 17.52 -3.40 5.50
CA HIS A 125 17.62 -4.62 4.69
C HIS A 125 16.32 -5.04 4.02
N HIS A 126 15.19 -4.45 4.43
CA HIS A 126 13.86 -4.78 3.91
C HIS A 126 13.25 -3.64 3.10
N PHE A 127 13.71 -2.40 3.32
CA PHE A 127 13.23 -1.25 2.59
C PHE A 127 13.59 -1.34 1.11
N LYS A 128 12.57 -1.14 0.27
CA LYS A 128 12.66 -1.05 -1.17
C LYS A 128 12.17 0.32 -1.58
N ARG A 129 12.73 0.87 -2.65
CA ARG A 129 12.32 2.15 -3.25
C ARG A 129 11.03 2.00 -4.05
N TRP A 130 10.01 1.47 -3.39
CA TRP A 130 8.68 1.22 -3.90
C TRP A 130 7.70 2.14 -3.17
N PHE A 131 6.87 2.85 -3.91
CA PHE A 131 5.94 3.83 -3.38
C PHE A 131 4.50 3.35 -3.52
N ARG A 132 3.67 3.79 -2.57
CA ARG A 132 2.22 3.78 -2.69
C ARG A 132 1.67 5.06 -2.10
N ALA A 133 0.87 5.78 -2.87
CA ALA A 133 0.24 7.01 -2.43
C ALA A 133 -0.81 6.72 -1.35
N PRO A 134 -0.82 7.49 -0.25
CA PRO A 134 -1.85 7.43 0.78
C PRO A 134 -3.27 7.39 0.23
N ALA A 135 -4.03 6.36 0.62
CA ALA A 135 -5.38 6.10 0.14
C ALA A 135 -5.54 6.09 -1.41
N GLY A 136 -4.47 5.92 -2.18
CA GLY A 136 -4.46 5.95 -3.66
C GLY A 136 -4.60 7.33 -4.27
N TYR A 137 -4.26 8.40 -3.54
CA TYR A 137 -4.30 9.78 -4.03
C TYR A 137 -2.96 10.18 -4.67
N ILE A 138 -2.81 9.86 -5.96
CA ILE A 138 -1.63 10.12 -6.78
C ILE A 138 -1.98 11.04 -7.95
N ALA A 139 -1.10 11.96 -8.31
CA ALA A 139 -1.26 12.86 -9.46
C ALA A 139 0.02 12.86 -10.30
N SER A 140 -0.10 13.30 -11.56
CA SER A 140 0.99 13.25 -12.55
C SER A 140 2.19 14.09 -12.12
N TRP A 141 1.95 15.24 -11.48
CA TRP A 141 3.00 16.11 -10.93
C TRP A 141 3.85 15.46 -9.84
N MET A 142 3.35 14.39 -9.19
CA MET A 142 4.08 13.69 -8.13
C MET A 142 5.17 12.76 -8.69
N ILE A 143 5.01 12.27 -9.92
CA ILE A 143 5.88 11.25 -10.51
C ILE A 143 7.34 11.73 -10.65
N PRO A 144 7.63 12.95 -11.16
CA PRO A 144 9.01 13.45 -11.24
C PRO A 144 9.70 13.50 -9.86
N THR A 145 9.00 13.93 -8.81
CA THR A 145 9.55 13.95 -7.46
C THR A 145 9.86 12.55 -6.93
N LEU A 146 9.00 11.56 -7.21
CA LEU A 146 9.29 10.17 -6.85
C LEU A 146 10.54 9.65 -7.57
N VAL A 147 10.70 9.96 -8.86
CA VAL A 147 11.92 9.63 -9.64
C VAL A 147 13.16 10.29 -9.05
N GLU A 148 13.10 11.58 -8.70
CA GLU A 148 14.21 12.31 -8.07
C GLU A 148 14.64 11.66 -6.74
N HIS A 149 13.68 11.14 -5.98
CA HIS A 149 13.92 10.35 -4.76
C HIS A 149 14.19 8.87 -5.05
N SER A 150 14.59 8.52 -6.27
CA SER A 150 15.04 7.18 -6.68
C SER A 150 13.99 6.08 -6.46
N PHE A 151 12.71 6.40 -6.44
CA PHE A 151 11.66 5.38 -6.50
C PHE A 151 11.68 4.70 -7.87
N VAL A 152 11.58 3.36 -7.85
CA VAL A 152 11.61 2.52 -9.06
C VAL A 152 10.25 1.91 -9.36
N VAL A 153 9.39 1.77 -8.35
CA VAL A 153 8.05 1.22 -8.48
C VAL A 153 7.04 2.16 -7.83
N ASP A 154 5.95 2.46 -8.52
CA ASP A 154 4.71 2.97 -7.94
C ASP A 154 3.65 1.87 -7.95
N SER A 155 2.76 1.90 -6.96
CA SER A 155 1.59 1.04 -6.89
C SER A 155 0.43 1.84 -6.30
N SER A 156 0.07 2.91 -7.00
CA SER A 156 -0.99 3.83 -6.59
C SER A 156 -2.16 3.86 -7.55
N ILE A 157 -1.97 3.39 -8.79
CA ILE A 157 -3.01 3.46 -9.80
C ILE A 157 -4.06 2.38 -9.55
N ASN A 158 -5.31 2.81 -9.50
CA ASN A 158 -6.49 1.96 -9.57
C ASN A 158 -7.25 2.27 -10.88
N PRO A 159 -7.18 1.39 -11.90
CA PRO A 159 -7.87 1.55 -13.19
C PRO A 159 -9.39 1.36 -13.11
N SER A 160 -10.05 2.03 -12.17
CA SER A 160 -11.49 2.00 -11.95
C SER A 160 -12.06 3.41 -12.02
N TRP A 161 -13.13 3.59 -12.81
CA TRP A 161 -13.80 4.87 -12.94
C TRP A 161 -14.35 5.41 -11.60
N LEU A 162 -14.71 4.53 -10.66
CA LEU A 162 -15.24 4.89 -9.34
C LEU A 162 -14.27 5.71 -8.47
N VAL A 163 -12.97 5.65 -8.76
CA VAL A 163 -11.96 6.30 -7.93
C VAL A 163 -11.21 7.41 -8.68
N ASN A 164 -11.72 7.85 -9.82
CA ASN A 164 -11.08 8.90 -10.62
C ASN A 164 -10.88 10.22 -9.86
N SER A 165 -11.71 10.50 -8.85
CA SER A 165 -11.55 11.68 -7.99
C SER A 165 -10.25 11.69 -7.17
N LYS A 166 -9.54 10.56 -7.09
CA LYS A 166 -8.25 10.44 -6.40
C LYS A 166 -7.06 10.91 -7.21
N TYR A 167 -7.22 11.26 -8.49
CA TYR A 167 -6.08 11.68 -9.31
C TYR A 167 -5.82 13.20 -9.30
N GLY A 168 -6.70 13.97 -8.66
CA GLY A 168 -6.66 15.43 -8.71
C GLY A 168 -7.57 16.01 -9.80
N LYS A 169 -7.75 17.33 -9.77
CA LYS A 169 -8.68 18.02 -10.68
C LYS A 169 -8.11 18.05 -12.10
N GLY A 170 -8.88 17.55 -13.06
CA GLY A 170 -8.46 17.50 -14.47
C GLY A 170 -7.56 16.31 -14.82
N GLU A 171 -7.28 15.45 -13.84
CA GLU A 171 -6.47 14.25 -14.01
C GLU A 171 -7.32 12.97 -14.03
N SER A 172 -6.67 11.87 -14.42
CA SER A 172 -7.24 10.53 -14.40
C SER A 172 -6.13 9.51 -14.22
N TRP A 173 -6.50 8.25 -13.93
CA TRP A 173 -5.53 7.17 -13.88
C TRP A 173 -4.72 7.03 -15.18
N LYS A 174 -5.30 7.37 -16.34
CA LYS A 174 -4.61 7.32 -17.63
C LYS A 174 -3.54 8.39 -17.75
N THR A 175 -3.78 9.57 -17.19
CA THR A 175 -2.84 10.68 -17.22
C THR A 175 -1.61 10.36 -16.36
N VAL A 176 -1.85 9.83 -15.15
CA VAL A 176 -0.76 9.38 -14.28
C VAL A 176 0.00 8.21 -14.91
N GLN A 177 -0.71 7.23 -15.48
CA GLN A 177 -0.10 6.09 -16.18
C GLN A 177 0.82 6.56 -17.33
N SER A 178 0.35 7.49 -18.18
CA SER A 178 1.15 8.07 -19.27
C SER A 178 2.41 8.75 -18.74
N THR A 179 2.30 9.46 -17.61
CA THR A 179 3.44 10.13 -16.98
C THR A 179 4.46 9.13 -16.43
N VAL A 180 3.98 8.02 -15.85
CA VAL A 180 4.88 6.94 -15.40
C VAL A 180 5.56 6.26 -16.60
N GLU A 181 4.84 6.01 -17.70
CA GLU A 181 5.39 5.42 -18.93
C GLU A 181 6.48 6.28 -19.60
N GLU A 182 6.42 7.60 -19.42
CA GLU A 182 7.44 8.55 -19.87
C GLU A 182 8.62 8.69 -18.90
N SER A 183 8.56 8.03 -17.74
CA SER A 183 9.57 8.07 -16.68
C SER A 183 10.40 6.78 -16.59
N THR A 184 11.32 6.72 -15.63
CA THR A 184 12.07 5.48 -15.30
C THR A 184 11.34 4.58 -14.30
N MET A 185 10.19 5.00 -13.79
CA MET A 185 9.41 4.23 -12.82
C MET A 185 8.54 3.16 -13.50
N ILE A 186 8.20 2.13 -12.73
CA ILE A 186 7.30 1.07 -13.13
C ILE A 186 6.02 1.19 -12.31
N GLU A 187 4.89 1.36 -12.99
CA GLU A 187 3.60 1.27 -12.30
C GLU A 187 3.16 -0.19 -12.17
N ARG A 188 2.69 -0.53 -10.97
CA ARG A 188 2.04 -1.80 -10.64
C ARG A 188 0.59 -1.52 -10.23
N PRO A 189 -0.30 -1.34 -11.23
CA PRO A 189 -1.66 -0.91 -10.98
C PRO A 189 -2.43 -1.99 -10.24
N TRP A 190 -3.36 -1.56 -9.39
CA TRP A 190 -4.19 -2.46 -8.62
C TRP A 190 -5.15 -3.22 -9.53
N LYS A 191 -5.33 -4.50 -9.21
CA LYS A 191 -6.28 -5.36 -9.91
C LYS A 191 -7.69 -4.76 -9.85
N THR A 192 -8.29 -4.62 -11.02
CA THR A 192 -9.72 -4.31 -11.18
C THR A 192 -10.43 -5.46 -11.90
N ARG A 193 -11.75 -5.49 -11.79
CA ARG A 193 -12.59 -6.43 -12.56
C ARG A 193 -13.86 -5.73 -12.95
N LEU A 194 -14.20 -5.77 -14.25
CA LEU A 194 -15.33 -5.01 -14.83
C LEU A 194 -15.23 -3.51 -14.54
N SER A 195 -13.99 -2.97 -14.59
CA SER A 195 -13.69 -1.56 -14.28
C SER A 195 -14.08 -1.12 -12.86
N LEU A 196 -14.21 -2.07 -11.92
CA LEU A 196 -14.50 -1.82 -10.52
C LEU A 196 -13.33 -2.24 -9.62
N PRO A 197 -13.13 -1.58 -8.46
CA PRO A 197 -12.07 -1.92 -7.53
C PRO A 197 -12.27 -3.34 -6.98
N THR A 198 -11.16 -4.07 -6.82
CA THR A 198 -11.18 -5.40 -6.19
C THR A 198 -10.38 -5.48 -4.91
N CYS A 199 -9.83 -4.37 -4.42
CA CYS A 199 -8.99 -4.33 -3.21
C CYS A 199 -9.66 -4.89 -1.94
N GLY A 200 -8.85 -5.10 -0.89
CA GLY A 200 -9.28 -5.57 0.43
C GLY A 200 -10.61 -4.95 0.91
N PRO A 201 -10.72 -3.61 0.99
CA PRO A 201 -11.97 -2.96 1.38
C PRO A 201 -13.18 -3.32 0.50
N ALA A 202 -12.99 -3.45 -0.82
CA ALA A 202 -14.05 -3.77 -1.75
C ALA A 202 -14.68 -5.15 -1.47
N GLN A 203 -13.94 -6.07 -0.82
CA GLN A 203 -14.46 -7.38 -0.38
C GLN A 203 -15.49 -7.30 0.77
N HIS A 204 -15.68 -6.11 1.34
CA HIS A 204 -16.57 -5.84 2.47
C HIS A 204 -17.68 -4.84 2.13
N ILE A 205 -17.59 -4.11 1.01
CA ILE A 205 -18.58 -3.11 0.58
C ILE A 205 -19.73 -3.81 -0.17
N LEU A 206 -20.98 -3.50 0.22
CA LEU A 206 -22.18 -3.99 -0.48
C LEU A 206 -22.14 -3.54 -1.97
N GLY A 207 -22.48 -4.44 -2.88
CA GLY A 207 -22.39 -4.19 -4.33
C GLY A 207 -21.02 -4.52 -4.95
N LEU A 208 -19.91 -4.22 -4.27
CA LEU A 208 -18.56 -4.54 -4.77
C LEU A 208 -18.07 -5.93 -4.33
N ARG A 209 -18.53 -6.39 -3.16
CA ARG A 209 -18.04 -7.60 -2.48
C ARG A 209 -18.02 -8.85 -3.35
N TRP A 210 -19.09 -9.13 -4.09
CA TRP A 210 -19.14 -10.33 -4.93
C TRP A 210 -18.11 -10.27 -6.05
N ASN A 211 -18.00 -9.13 -6.73
CA ASN A 211 -17.03 -8.90 -7.79
C ASN A 211 -15.59 -9.03 -7.26
N ALA A 212 -15.28 -8.37 -6.14
CA ALA A 212 -13.96 -8.38 -5.53
C ALA A 212 -13.55 -9.81 -5.10
N ARG A 213 -14.42 -10.54 -4.39
CA ARG A 213 -14.12 -11.91 -3.97
C ARG A 213 -13.98 -12.88 -5.13
N ARG A 214 -14.83 -12.75 -6.16
CA ARG A 214 -14.71 -13.57 -7.37
C ARG A 214 -13.37 -13.31 -8.05
N SER A 215 -12.99 -12.05 -8.16
CA SER A 215 -11.71 -11.63 -8.73
C SER A 215 -10.52 -12.25 -7.97
N TRP A 216 -10.57 -12.27 -6.64
CA TRP A 216 -9.52 -12.83 -5.79
C TRP A 216 -9.42 -14.35 -5.85
N SER A 217 -10.57 -15.03 -5.95
CA SER A 217 -10.61 -16.50 -6.10
C SER A 217 -9.97 -17.00 -7.40
N GLN A 218 -9.72 -16.11 -8.36
CA GLN A 218 -9.18 -16.38 -9.69
C GLN A 218 -7.76 -15.80 -9.87
N LEU A 219 -7.13 -15.33 -8.79
CA LEU A 219 -5.76 -14.81 -8.84
C LEU A 219 -4.79 -15.90 -9.34
N PRO A 220 -3.81 -15.53 -10.16
CA PRO A 220 -2.62 -16.34 -10.38
C PRO A 220 -1.92 -16.72 -9.07
N PRO A 221 -1.00 -17.70 -9.11
CA PRO A 221 -0.19 -18.00 -7.94
C PRO A 221 0.61 -16.76 -7.50
N PRO A 222 0.75 -16.53 -6.18
CA PRO A 222 1.61 -15.48 -5.66
C PRO A 222 3.06 -15.63 -6.13
N LEU A 223 3.79 -14.51 -6.14
CA LEU A 223 5.24 -14.52 -6.24
C LEU A 223 5.85 -15.40 -5.15
N ARG A 224 6.97 -16.05 -5.45
CA ARG A 224 7.83 -16.69 -4.45
C ARG A 224 8.89 -15.70 -3.97
N VAL A 225 9.59 -16.05 -2.89
CA VAL A 225 10.68 -15.22 -2.31
C VAL A 225 11.71 -14.84 -3.36
N ASN A 226 12.20 -15.81 -4.14
CA ASN A 226 13.18 -15.58 -5.20
C ASN A 226 12.60 -14.89 -6.45
N GLU A 227 11.32 -14.56 -6.46
CA GLU A 227 10.63 -13.83 -7.53
C GLU A 227 10.26 -12.40 -7.11
N ILE A 228 10.53 -11.99 -5.86
CA ILE A 228 10.06 -10.69 -5.33
C ILE A 228 10.61 -9.49 -6.11
N ASP A 229 11.85 -9.57 -6.58
CA ASP A 229 12.46 -8.50 -7.39
C ASP A 229 11.87 -8.41 -8.82
N LEU A 230 11.04 -9.39 -9.25
CA LEU A 230 10.28 -9.26 -10.51
C LEU A 230 9.25 -8.11 -10.45
N VAL A 231 8.92 -7.60 -9.27
CA VAL A 231 8.11 -6.37 -9.10
C VAL A 231 8.75 -5.20 -9.86
N GLU A 232 10.08 -5.16 -9.97
CA GLU A 232 10.83 -4.14 -10.71
C GLU A 232 11.07 -4.49 -12.19
N ASN A 233 10.46 -5.55 -12.72
CA ASN A 233 10.62 -5.93 -14.13
C ASN A 233 9.38 -5.57 -14.97
N PRO A 234 9.45 -4.54 -15.85
CA PRO A 234 8.28 -4.07 -16.60
C PRO A 234 7.72 -5.09 -17.59
N GLN A 235 8.48 -6.14 -17.93
CA GLN A 235 8.06 -7.19 -18.86
C GLN A 235 7.25 -8.31 -18.20
N ILE A 236 7.14 -8.32 -16.86
CA ILE A 236 6.37 -9.31 -16.13
C ILE A 236 4.96 -8.78 -15.87
N ASP A 237 3.98 -9.58 -16.27
CA ASP A 237 2.57 -9.36 -15.95
C ASP A 237 2.28 -9.78 -14.50
N LEU A 238 2.04 -8.78 -13.65
CA LEU A 238 1.74 -8.94 -12.24
C LEU A 238 0.35 -8.42 -11.93
N GLU A 239 -0.45 -9.24 -11.25
CA GLU A 239 -1.66 -8.77 -10.61
C GLU A 239 -1.35 -8.26 -9.20
N THR A 240 -1.46 -6.95 -9.01
CA THR A 240 -1.25 -6.34 -7.69
C THR A 240 -2.54 -6.31 -6.89
N ILE A 241 -2.51 -6.86 -5.68
CA ILE A 241 -3.60 -6.76 -4.73
C ILE A 241 -3.12 -6.15 -3.42
N TYR A 242 -4.03 -5.49 -2.72
CA TYR A 242 -3.74 -4.94 -1.41
C TYR A 242 -4.87 -5.11 -0.39
N TRP A 243 -4.48 -5.08 0.89
CA TRP A 243 -5.35 -4.95 2.05
C TRP A 243 -4.80 -3.91 3.01
N HIS A 244 -5.62 -3.45 3.94
CA HIS A 244 -5.10 -2.80 5.15
C HIS A 244 -4.97 -3.83 6.27
N VAL A 245 -4.02 -3.61 7.18
CA VAL A 245 -3.92 -4.39 8.43
C VAL A 245 -5.26 -4.42 9.18
N LEU A 246 -6.00 -3.31 9.17
CA LEU A 246 -7.29 -3.17 9.84
C LEU A 246 -8.44 -3.96 9.18
N ASP A 247 -8.34 -4.36 7.91
CA ASP A 247 -9.39 -5.13 7.24
C ASP A 247 -9.60 -6.51 7.92
N HIS A 248 -8.54 -7.06 8.49
CA HIS A 248 -8.54 -8.36 9.17
C HIS A 248 -8.59 -8.25 10.71
N ALA A 249 -8.37 -7.06 11.28
CA ALA A 249 -8.55 -6.81 12.72
C ALA A 249 -10.00 -7.03 13.20
N ARG A 250 -11.00 -6.76 12.33
CA ARG A 250 -12.45 -6.85 12.64
C ARG A 250 -12.96 -8.25 13.00
N ARG A 251 -12.16 -9.30 12.82
CA ARG A 251 -12.50 -10.69 13.13
C ARG A 251 -11.51 -11.27 14.15
N ASN A 252 -11.25 -10.54 15.22
CA ASN A 252 -10.24 -10.87 16.23
C ASN A 252 -8.86 -11.16 15.60
N GLY A 253 -8.49 -10.41 14.55
CA GLY A 253 -7.22 -10.59 13.86
C GLY A 253 -7.15 -11.84 12.98
N THR A 254 -8.27 -12.44 12.59
CA THR A 254 -8.24 -13.63 11.71
C THR A 254 -7.99 -13.23 10.25
N TRP A 255 -6.77 -13.48 9.77
CA TRP A 255 -6.38 -13.33 8.37
C TRP A 255 -6.79 -14.57 7.57
N LYS A 256 -7.75 -14.38 6.66
CA LYS A 256 -8.25 -15.39 5.71
C LYS A 256 -8.56 -14.73 4.36
N PRO A 257 -7.56 -14.17 3.68
CA PRO A 257 -7.76 -13.59 2.36
C PRO A 257 -8.28 -14.67 1.41
N GLN A 258 -9.16 -14.32 0.48
CA GLN A 258 -9.77 -15.29 -0.46
C GLN A 258 -8.83 -15.59 -1.63
N ILE A 259 -7.59 -16.00 -1.32
CA ILE A 259 -6.54 -16.31 -2.29
C ILE A 259 -6.39 -17.82 -2.37
N LYS A 260 -6.40 -18.37 -3.58
CA LYS A 260 -6.25 -19.80 -3.78
C LYS A 260 -4.83 -20.23 -3.41
N GLY A 261 -4.70 -21.19 -2.48
CA GLY A 261 -3.42 -21.75 -2.08
C GLY A 261 -2.76 -21.06 -0.89
N LEU A 262 -3.46 -20.14 -0.20
CA LEU A 262 -3.05 -19.49 1.05
C LEU A 262 -4.18 -19.50 2.09
#